data_AF-A0A2X1MXU1-F1
#
_entry.id   AF-A0A2X1MXU1-F1
#
_cell.length_a   1.000
_cell.length_b   1.000
_cell.length_c   1.000
_cell.angle_alpha   90.00
_cell.angle_beta   90.00
_cell.angle_gamma   90.00
#
_symmetry.space_group_name_H-M   'P 1'
#
loop_
_entity.id
_entity.type
_entity.pdbx_description
1 polymer ?
#
loop_
_entity_poly.entity_id
_entity_poly.type
_entity_poly.pdbx_seq_one_letter_code
_entity_poly.pdbx_strand_id
1 'polypeptide(L)'
;MKKGAFTGAQTLRQGLFERANEGTLLLDEIGEMPLVLQAKLLRILQEREFERIGGHQTIKVDIRIIAATNRDLQAMVKEGTFREDLFYRLNVIHLILPPLRDRREDISLLANHFLQKFSSENQRDIIDIDPMAMSLLTAWSWPGNIRELSNVIERAVVMNSGPIIFSEDLPPQIRQPVCNAGEVKNSPCR
;
A
#
# COMPACT_ATOMS: atom_id res chain seq x y z
N MET A 1 -13.62 38.34 30.27
CA MET A 1 -12.88 37.11 30.68
C MET A 1 -13.52 35.96 29.92
N LYS A 2 -12.84 35.16 29.09
CA LYS A 2 -11.58 34.43 29.31
C LYS A 2 -10.58 34.63 28.15
N LYS A 3 -9.34 34.96 28.52
CA LYS A 3 -8.13 34.65 27.76
C LYS A 3 -7.77 33.19 28.08
N GLY A 4 -7.39 32.40 27.08
CA GLY A 4 -6.86 31.06 27.25
C GLY A 4 -6.19 30.64 25.96
N ALA A 5 -4.87 30.66 25.95
CA ALA A 5 -4.02 30.46 24.80
C ALA A 5 -4.22 29.10 24.14
N PHE A 6 -4.43 29.10 22.82
CA PHE A 6 -3.98 28.03 21.95
C PHE A 6 -3.37 28.69 20.71
N THR A 7 -2.06 28.89 20.78
CA THR A 7 -1.23 29.53 19.77
C THR A 7 -1.12 28.64 18.53
N GLY A 8 -1.37 29.19 17.33
CA GLY A 8 -0.67 28.71 16.12
C GLY A 8 -1.46 28.40 14.84
N ALA A 9 -2.78 28.60 14.75
CA ALA A 9 -3.51 28.35 13.51
C ALA A 9 -3.64 29.61 12.62
N GLN A 10 -2.51 30.21 12.22
CA GLN A 10 -2.49 31.42 11.36
C GLN A 10 -2.50 31.13 9.84
N THR A 11 -2.80 29.91 9.42
CA THR A 11 -3.13 29.64 8.01
C THR A 11 -4.42 28.85 7.93
N LEU A 12 -5.39 29.42 7.21
CA LEU A 12 -6.70 28.86 6.93
C LEU A 12 -6.53 27.64 6.00
N ARG A 13 -6.05 26.50 6.52
CA ARG A 13 -5.94 25.27 5.73
C ARG A 13 -7.35 24.71 5.52
N GLN A 14 -7.80 24.68 4.27
CA GLN A 14 -9.00 23.92 3.89
C GLN A 14 -8.81 22.46 4.30
N GLY A 15 -9.83 21.88 4.94
CA GLY A 15 -9.79 20.46 5.32
C GLY A 15 -9.66 19.57 4.09
N LEU A 16 -9.13 18.35 4.26
CA LEU A 16 -9.01 17.36 3.18
C LEU A 16 -10.37 17.09 2.50
N PHE A 17 -11.47 17.11 3.26
CA PHE A 17 -12.83 16.94 2.78
C PHE A 17 -13.31 18.12 1.92
N GLU A 18 -12.94 19.36 2.25
CA GLU A 18 -13.28 20.54 1.42
C GLU A 18 -12.55 20.48 0.08
N ARG A 19 -11.28 20.07 0.09
CA ARG A 19 -10.46 19.95 -1.12
C ARG A 19 -10.94 18.83 -2.05
N ALA A 20 -11.58 17.81 -1.48
CA ALA A 20 -12.08 16.67 -2.22
C ALA A 20 -13.54 16.84 -2.68
N ASN A 21 -14.21 17.95 -2.36
CA ASN A 21 -15.60 18.19 -2.76
C ASN A 21 -15.77 18.03 -4.29
N GLU A 22 -16.82 17.31 -4.69
CA GLU A 22 -17.11 16.87 -6.07
C GLU A 22 -16.04 15.94 -6.66
N GLY A 23 -15.19 15.36 -5.82
CA GLY A 23 -14.08 14.49 -6.21
C GLY A 23 -14.08 13.14 -5.51
N THR A 24 -12.90 12.53 -5.42
CA THR A 24 -12.69 11.24 -4.75
C THR A 24 -11.64 11.35 -3.65
N LEU A 25 -11.95 10.81 -2.48
CA LEU A 25 -11.04 10.72 -1.34
C LEU A 25 -10.58 9.27 -1.17
N LEU A 26 -9.27 9.05 -1.26
CA LEU A 26 -8.63 7.77 -0.92
C LEU A 26 -8.21 7.80 0.55
N LEU A 27 -8.69 6.81 1.31
CA LEU A 27 -8.31 6.57 2.70
C LEU A 27 -7.46 5.30 2.76
N ASP A 28 -6.14 5.46 2.78
CA ASP A 28 -5.21 4.35 2.92
C ASP A 28 -5.04 3.96 4.40
N GLU A 29 -4.82 2.67 4.64
CA GLU A 29 -4.73 2.04 5.97
C GLU A 29 -5.85 2.45 6.95
N ILE A 30 -7.12 2.36 6.51
CA ILE A 30 -8.28 2.76 7.33
C ILE A 30 -8.36 2.00 8.67
N GLY A 31 -7.79 0.79 8.75
CA GLY A 31 -7.69 0.01 9.98
C GLY A 31 -6.82 0.64 11.08
N GLU A 32 -5.91 1.56 10.75
CA GLU A 32 -5.10 2.28 11.74
C GLU A 32 -5.84 3.48 12.35
N MET A 33 -7.04 3.80 11.86
CA MET A 33 -7.78 4.97 12.30
C MET A 33 -8.29 4.80 13.75
N PRO A 34 -8.00 5.74 14.68
CA PRO A 34 -8.59 5.71 16.02
C PRO A 34 -10.12 5.77 16.01
N LEU A 35 -10.77 5.08 16.96
CA LEU A 35 -12.25 5.01 17.07
C LEU A 35 -12.95 6.37 17.03
N VAL A 36 -12.34 7.40 17.62
CA VAL A 36 -12.89 8.78 17.64
C VAL A 36 -12.94 9.36 16.22
N LEU A 37 -11.94 9.09 15.38
CA LEU A 37 -11.93 9.54 13.99
C LEU A 37 -12.87 8.69 13.13
N GLN A 38 -13.03 7.39 13.43
CA GLN A 38 -14.01 6.54 12.77
C GLN A 38 -15.45 7.08 12.95
N ALA A 39 -15.80 7.55 14.15
CA ALA A 39 -17.11 8.16 14.40
C ALA A 39 -17.33 9.45 13.59
N LYS A 40 -16.29 10.28 13.44
CA LYS A 40 -16.35 11.48 12.60
C LYS A 40 -16.51 11.11 11.12
N LEU A 41 -15.76 10.13 10.64
CA LEU A 41 -15.88 9.66 9.26
C LEU A 41 -17.27 9.09 8.95
N LEU A 42 -17.84 8.33 9.89
CA LEU A 42 -19.21 7.81 9.76
C LEU A 42 -20.23 8.95 9.61
N ARG A 43 -20.10 10.01 10.42
CA ARG A 43 -20.99 11.18 10.33
C ARG A 43 -20.91 11.83 8.95
N ILE A 44 -19.71 11.96 8.38
CA ILE A 44 -19.50 12.50 7.03
C ILE A 44 -20.14 11.58 5.97
N LEU A 45 -19.97 10.26 6.10
CA LEU A 45 -20.54 9.27 5.17
C LEU A 45 -22.09 9.22 5.21
N GLN A 46 -22.69 9.58 6.34
CA GLN A 46 -24.14 9.58 6.54
C GLN A 46 -24.78 10.92 6.19
N GLU A 47 -24.27 12.00 6.80
CA GLU A 47 -24.87 13.34 6.71
C GLU A 47 -24.39 14.12 5.47
N ARG A 48 -23.29 13.70 4.84
CA ARG A 48 -22.60 14.47 3.78
C ARG A 48 -22.24 15.89 4.24
N GLU A 49 -22.06 16.05 5.54
CA GLU A 49 -21.75 17.30 6.20
C GLU A 49 -20.63 17.07 7.22
N PHE A 50 -19.81 18.10 7.44
CA PHE A 50 -18.83 18.08 8.52
C PHE A 50 -18.66 19.46 9.14
N GLU A 51 -18.21 19.47 10.40
CA GLU A 51 -17.93 20.69 11.16
C GLU A 51 -16.44 21.01 11.12
N ARG A 52 -16.11 22.29 10.90
CA ARG A 52 -14.73 22.74 10.90
C ARG A 52 -14.15 22.70 12.32
N ILE A 53 -12.90 22.27 12.46
CA ILE A 53 -12.22 22.27 13.77
C ILE A 53 -12.12 23.72 14.27
N GLY A 54 -12.82 24.03 15.36
CA GLY A 54 -12.84 25.38 15.96
C GLY A 54 -13.93 26.32 15.44
N GLY A 55 -14.89 25.83 14.64
CA GLY A 55 -16.05 26.61 14.20
C GLY A 55 -17.34 25.79 14.23
N HIS A 56 -18.49 26.45 14.38
CA HIS A 56 -19.82 25.82 14.34
C HIS A 56 -20.43 25.77 12.93
N GLN A 57 -19.66 26.11 11.90
CA GLN A 57 -20.16 26.11 10.53
C GLN A 57 -20.16 24.69 9.97
N THR A 58 -21.34 24.19 9.63
CA THR A 58 -21.53 22.94 8.88
C THR A 58 -21.26 23.19 7.41
N ILE A 59 -20.48 22.30 6.80
CA ILE A 59 -20.10 22.36 5.39
C ILE A 59 -20.62 21.08 4.71
N LYS A 60 -21.48 21.25 3.70
CA LYS A 60 -21.92 20.16 2.83
C LYS A 60 -20.82 19.77 1.86
N VAL A 61 -20.61 18.47 1.68
CA VAL A 61 -19.61 17.91 0.77
C VAL A 61 -20.20 16.73 -0.01
N ASP A 62 -19.96 16.70 -1.31
CA ASP A 62 -20.22 15.52 -2.15
C ASP A 62 -18.90 14.84 -2.51
N ILE A 63 -18.63 13.67 -1.94
CA ILE A 63 -17.37 12.95 -2.15
C ILE A 63 -17.60 11.48 -2.41
N ARG A 64 -16.85 10.93 -3.36
CA ARG A 64 -16.67 9.49 -3.47
C ARG A 64 -15.54 9.04 -2.54
N ILE A 65 -15.76 7.99 -1.76
CA ILE A 65 -14.73 7.45 -0.85
C ILE A 65 -14.25 6.10 -1.38
N ILE A 66 -12.92 5.92 -1.40
CA ILE A 66 -12.25 4.65 -1.62
C ILE A 66 -11.41 4.40 -0.37
N ALA A 67 -11.57 3.24 0.27
CA ALA A 67 -10.79 2.87 1.44
C ALA A 67 -9.93 1.65 1.13
N ALA A 68 -8.70 1.64 1.64
CA ALA A 68 -7.78 0.52 1.56
C ALA A 68 -7.24 0.20 2.95
N THR A 69 -6.90 -1.07 3.19
CA THR A 69 -6.22 -1.51 4.41
C THR A 69 -5.58 -2.86 4.20
N ASN A 70 -4.50 -3.12 4.93
CA ASN A 70 -3.86 -4.42 5.02
C ASN A 70 -4.42 -5.31 6.16
N ARG A 71 -5.32 -4.77 7.00
CA ARG A 71 -5.89 -5.47 8.17
C ARG A 71 -7.24 -6.09 7.85
N ASP A 72 -7.58 -7.18 8.53
CA ASP A 72 -8.91 -7.76 8.49
C ASP A 72 -9.88 -6.93 9.35
N LEU A 73 -10.64 -6.05 8.70
CA LEU A 73 -11.63 -5.20 9.37
C LEU A 73 -12.73 -6.01 10.07
N GLN A 74 -13.09 -7.19 9.54
CA GLN A 74 -14.13 -8.02 10.14
C GLN A 74 -13.65 -8.63 11.47
N ALA A 75 -12.38 -9.01 11.55
CA ALA A 75 -11.75 -9.40 12.81
C ALA A 75 -11.68 -8.22 13.79
N MET A 76 -11.27 -7.04 13.32
CA MET A 76 -11.17 -5.83 14.15
C MET A 76 -12.52 -5.38 14.73
N VAL A 77 -13.63 -5.59 13.99
CA VAL A 77 -14.98 -5.35 14.50
C VAL A 77 -15.29 -6.28 15.68
N LYS A 78 -14.94 -7.57 15.58
CA LYS A 78 -15.14 -8.53 16.68
C LYS A 78 -14.30 -8.20 17.92
N GLU A 79 -13.13 -7.61 17.71
CA GLU A 79 -12.23 -7.15 18.78
C GLU A 79 -12.62 -5.79 19.36
N GLY A 80 -13.61 -5.10 18.78
CA GLY A 80 -14.03 -3.76 19.21
C GLY A 80 -13.04 -2.65 18.85
N THR A 81 -12.05 -2.92 18.00
CA THR A 81 -11.04 -1.95 17.56
C THR A 81 -11.46 -1.20 16.29
N PHE A 82 -12.51 -1.68 15.62
CA PHE A 82 -13.15 -1.02 14.49
C PHE A 82 -14.67 -0.99 14.67
N ARG A 83 -15.31 0.12 14.30
CA ARG A 83 -16.76 0.23 14.46
C ARG A 83 -17.51 -0.57 13.40
N GLU A 84 -18.50 -1.34 13.85
CA GLU A 84 -19.35 -2.16 13.01
C GLU A 84 -20.15 -1.34 11.98
N ASP A 85 -20.70 -0.19 12.40
CA ASP A 85 -21.47 0.72 11.56
C ASP A 85 -20.65 1.29 10.38
N LEU A 86 -19.40 1.67 10.64
CA LEU A 86 -18.47 2.13 9.62
C LEU A 86 -18.08 0.99 8.67
N PHE A 87 -17.84 -0.22 9.19
CA PHE A 87 -17.48 -1.38 8.39
C PHE A 87 -18.55 -1.67 7.34
N TYR A 88 -19.82 -1.78 7.72
CA TYR A 88 -20.89 -2.04 6.76
C TYR A 88 -21.09 -0.92 5.75
N ARG A 89 -20.78 0.33 6.11
CA ARG A 89 -20.88 1.47 5.18
C ARG A 89 -19.76 1.49 4.14
N LEU A 90 -18.56 1.02 4.51
CA LEU A 90 -17.42 0.91 3.59
C LEU A 90 -17.49 -0.37 2.76
N ASN A 91 -17.96 -1.47 3.35
CA ASN A 91 -17.95 -2.80 2.75
C ASN A 91 -19.13 -3.06 1.79
N VAL A 92 -19.51 -2.06 1.01
CA VAL A 92 -20.55 -2.20 -0.03
C VAL A 92 -19.96 -2.83 -1.29
N ILE A 93 -18.76 -2.40 -1.70
CA ILE A 93 -17.98 -2.99 -2.79
C ILE A 93 -16.62 -3.33 -2.21
N HIS A 94 -16.30 -4.63 -2.16
CA HIS A 94 -15.04 -5.13 -1.63
C HIS A 94 -14.18 -5.68 -2.77
N LEU A 95 -12.93 -5.18 -2.86
CA LEU A 95 -11.95 -5.63 -3.84
C LEU A 95 -10.73 -6.16 -3.09
N ILE A 96 -10.48 -7.47 -3.23
CA ILE A 96 -9.29 -8.11 -2.68
C ILE A 96 -8.19 -8.05 -3.73
N LEU A 97 -7.07 -7.42 -3.39
CA LEU A 97 -5.88 -7.43 -4.24
C LEU A 97 -5.03 -8.65 -3.87
N PRO A 98 -4.91 -9.65 -4.77
CA PRO A 98 -4.07 -10.81 -4.51
C PRO A 98 -2.59 -10.37 -4.43
N PRO A 99 -1.79 -11.04 -3.57
CA PRO A 99 -0.37 -10.79 -3.50
C PRO A 99 0.33 -11.22 -4.80
N LEU A 100 1.50 -10.66 -5.07
CA LEU A 100 2.25 -10.88 -6.31
C LEU A 100 2.63 -12.35 -6.53
N ARG A 101 2.82 -13.13 -5.45
CA ARG A 101 3.06 -14.58 -5.50
C ARG A 101 1.96 -15.41 -6.16
N ASP A 102 0.72 -14.91 -6.14
CA ASP A 102 -0.44 -15.56 -6.76
C ASP A 102 -0.63 -15.09 -8.21
N ARG A 103 0.16 -14.09 -8.64
CA ARG A 103 0.14 -13.45 -9.95
C ARG A 103 1.54 -13.43 -10.59
N ARG A 104 2.18 -14.61 -10.62
CA ARG A 104 3.58 -14.72 -11.09
C ARG A 104 3.76 -14.30 -12.55
N GLU A 105 2.73 -14.46 -13.36
CA GLU A 105 2.73 -14.07 -14.78
C GLU A 105 2.94 -12.56 -14.97
N ASP A 106 2.55 -11.74 -13.99
CA ASP A 106 2.74 -10.29 -14.04
C ASP A 106 4.16 -9.85 -13.67
N ILE A 107 4.98 -10.73 -13.07
CA ILE A 107 6.32 -10.37 -12.58
C ILE A 107 7.20 -9.92 -13.75
N SER A 108 7.20 -10.65 -14.87
CA SER A 108 8.04 -10.29 -16.01
C SER A 108 7.62 -8.96 -16.63
N LEU A 109 6.31 -8.71 -16.76
CA LEU A 109 5.79 -7.45 -17.28
C LEU A 109 6.14 -6.27 -16.35
N LEU A 110 5.95 -6.44 -15.05
CA LEU A 110 6.28 -5.43 -14.04
C LEU A 110 7.78 -5.16 -13.95
N ALA A 111 8.62 -6.20 -13.98
CA ALA A 111 10.07 -6.07 -13.95
C ALA A 111 10.58 -5.27 -15.15
N ASN A 112 10.09 -5.56 -16.35
CA ASN A 112 10.44 -4.82 -17.56
C ASN A 112 9.94 -3.37 -17.51
N HIS A 113 8.73 -3.13 -16.98
CA HIS A 113 8.23 -1.78 -16.78
C HIS A 113 9.12 -0.97 -15.84
N PHE A 114 9.51 -1.56 -14.70
CA PHE A 114 10.41 -0.90 -13.74
C PHE A 114 11.82 -0.70 -14.31
N LEU A 115 12.33 -1.66 -15.09
CA LEU A 115 13.60 -1.54 -15.77
C LEU A 115 13.62 -0.29 -16.66
N GLN A 116 12.62 -0.15 -17.53
CA GLN A 116 12.52 1.00 -18.44
C GLN A 116 12.39 2.32 -17.67
N LYS A 117 11.53 2.34 -16.64
CA LYS A 117 11.33 3.51 -15.79
C LYS A 117 12.64 3.95 -15.12
N PHE A 118 13.31 3.04 -14.41
CA PHE A 118 14.51 3.38 -13.64
C PHE A 118 15.72 3.64 -14.53
N SER A 119 15.84 2.96 -15.67
CA SER A 119 16.91 3.25 -16.64
C SER A 119 16.77 4.66 -17.20
N SER A 120 15.54 5.10 -17.51
CA SER A 120 15.26 6.47 -17.92
C SER A 120 15.51 7.50 -16.82
N GLU A 121 15.08 7.22 -15.58
CA GLU A 121 15.26 8.15 -14.44
C GLU A 121 16.74 8.30 -14.04
N ASN A 122 17.53 7.24 -14.17
CA ASN A 122 18.95 7.22 -13.80
C ASN A 122 19.92 7.45 -14.97
N GLN A 123 19.40 7.73 -16.18
CA GLN A 123 20.23 7.94 -17.39
C GLN A 123 21.18 6.78 -17.65
N ARG A 124 20.67 5.55 -17.48
CA ARG A 124 21.40 4.30 -17.71
C ARG A 124 20.93 3.64 -18.99
N ASP A 125 21.86 3.09 -19.76
CA ASP A 125 21.59 2.34 -20.98
C ASP A 125 21.38 0.85 -20.71
N ILE A 126 20.59 0.51 -19.69
CA ILE A 126 20.22 -0.88 -19.41
C ILE A 126 18.96 -1.21 -20.20
N ILE A 127 19.08 -2.21 -21.06
CA ILE A 127 18.05 -2.53 -22.05
C ILE A 127 17.31 -3.83 -21.73
N ASP A 128 17.91 -4.72 -20.92
CA ASP A 128 17.31 -6.04 -20.69
C ASP A 128 17.68 -6.67 -19.34
N ILE A 129 16.94 -7.73 -18.99
CA ILE A 129 17.18 -8.62 -17.86
C ILE A 129 17.51 -10.00 -18.42
N ASP A 130 18.64 -10.57 -17.99
CA ASP A 130 19.05 -11.91 -18.40
C ASP A 130 17.98 -12.97 -18.06
N PRO A 131 17.74 -13.98 -18.93
CA PRO A 131 16.72 -15.01 -18.68
C PRO A 131 16.88 -15.76 -17.35
N MET A 132 18.11 -15.97 -16.87
CA MET A 132 18.35 -16.58 -15.56
C MET A 132 17.94 -15.64 -14.43
N ALA A 133 18.25 -14.35 -14.55
CA ALA A 133 17.80 -13.34 -13.59
C ALA A 133 16.26 -13.24 -13.56
N MET A 134 15.61 -13.25 -14.73
CA MET A 134 14.14 -13.25 -14.83
C MET A 134 13.51 -14.48 -14.20
N SER A 135 14.13 -15.66 -14.38
CA SER A 135 13.68 -16.90 -13.76
C SER A 135 13.74 -16.83 -12.23
N LEU A 136 14.81 -16.25 -11.66
CA LEU A 136 14.94 -16.04 -10.22
C LEU A 136 13.89 -15.05 -9.69
N LEU A 137 13.66 -13.95 -10.40
CA LEU A 137 12.61 -12.98 -10.06
C LEU A 137 11.22 -13.63 -10.05
N THR A 138 10.95 -14.52 -11.01
CA THR A 138 9.64 -15.20 -11.12
C THR A 138 9.46 -16.29 -10.06
N ALA A 139 10.56 -16.92 -9.60
CA ALA A 139 10.54 -17.96 -8.58
C ALA A 139 10.39 -17.41 -7.15
N TRP A 140 10.76 -16.15 -6.90
CA TRP A 140 10.69 -15.54 -5.57
C TRP A 140 9.25 -15.31 -5.11
N SER A 141 9.01 -15.41 -3.80
CA SER A 141 7.67 -15.28 -3.21
C SER A 141 7.20 -13.84 -3.00
N TRP A 142 8.08 -12.84 -3.17
CA TRP A 142 7.77 -11.41 -3.04
C TRP A 142 6.95 -11.02 -1.79
N PRO A 143 7.46 -11.25 -0.56
CA PRO A 143 6.76 -10.85 0.67
C PRO A 143 6.38 -9.36 0.71
N GLY A 144 7.17 -8.48 0.08
CA GLY A 144 6.87 -7.05 -0.08
C GLY A 144 6.15 -6.68 -1.38
N ASN A 145 5.67 -7.67 -2.13
CA ASN A 145 4.93 -7.52 -3.39
C ASN A 145 5.64 -6.58 -4.38
N ILE A 146 4.87 -5.72 -5.07
CA ILE A 146 5.32 -4.78 -6.08
C ILE A 146 6.37 -3.79 -5.53
N ARG A 147 6.27 -3.41 -4.25
CA ARG A 147 7.24 -2.49 -3.62
C ARG A 147 8.64 -3.13 -3.53
N GLU A 148 8.71 -4.40 -3.12
CA GLU A 148 9.97 -5.13 -3.07
C GLU A 148 10.53 -5.35 -4.48
N LEU A 149 9.71 -5.77 -5.44
CA LEU A 149 10.12 -5.93 -6.85
C LEU A 149 10.69 -4.63 -7.41
N SER A 150 9.99 -3.50 -7.23
CA SER A 150 10.44 -2.18 -7.65
C SER A 150 11.81 -1.85 -7.09
N ASN A 151 12.01 -2.01 -5.78
CA ASN A 151 13.28 -1.69 -5.12
C ASN A 151 14.42 -2.60 -5.59
N VAL A 152 14.14 -3.89 -5.84
CA VAL A 152 15.13 -4.85 -6.35
C VAL A 152 15.60 -4.43 -7.74
N ILE A 153 14.68 -4.07 -8.63
CA ILE A 153 15.01 -3.64 -10.00
C ILE A 153 15.73 -2.28 -9.99
N GLU A 154 15.26 -1.31 -9.20
CA GLU A 154 15.92 -0.01 -9.05
C GLU A 154 17.37 -0.19 -8.58
N ARG A 155 17.57 -1.02 -7.55
CA ARG A 155 18.90 -1.33 -7.04
C ARG A 155 19.79 -1.97 -8.11
N ALA A 156 19.27 -2.94 -8.86
CA ALA A 156 20.01 -3.58 -9.93
C ALA A 156 20.40 -2.57 -11.02
N VAL A 157 19.50 -1.66 -11.40
CA VAL A 157 19.79 -0.58 -12.37
C VAL A 157 20.89 0.37 -11.88
N VAL A 158 20.87 0.76 -10.61
CA VAL A 158 21.86 1.69 -10.04
C VAL A 158 23.24 1.05 -9.92
N MET A 159 23.30 -0.22 -9.51
CA MET A 159 24.55 -0.95 -9.25
C MET A 159 25.21 -1.52 -10.51
N ASN A 160 24.40 -1.85 -11.52
CA ASN A 160 24.91 -2.43 -12.76
C ASN A 160 25.64 -1.35 -13.61
N SER A 161 26.70 -1.77 -14.28
CA SER A 161 27.52 -0.90 -15.14
C SER A 161 27.43 -1.26 -16.63
N GLY A 162 26.82 -2.38 -16.98
CA GLY A 162 26.59 -2.87 -18.33
C GLY A 162 25.13 -2.74 -18.78
N PRO A 163 24.80 -3.21 -19.99
CA PRO A 163 23.48 -3.03 -20.60
C PRO A 163 22.43 -4.07 -20.17
N ILE A 164 22.82 -5.11 -19.41
CA ILE A 164 21.98 -6.26 -19.05
C ILE A 164 22.09 -6.51 -17.55
N ILE A 165 20.95 -6.72 -16.88
CA ILE A 165 20.91 -7.16 -15.48
C ILE A 165 21.10 -8.67 -15.41
N PHE A 166 22.14 -9.11 -14.72
CA PHE A 166 22.43 -10.52 -14.49
C PHE A 166 21.98 -10.96 -13.09
N SER A 167 21.97 -12.27 -12.87
CA SER A 167 21.58 -12.87 -11.59
C SER A 167 22.46 -12.40 -10.42
N GLU A 168 23.70 -12.03 -10.68
CA GLU A 168 24.67 -11.51 -9.71
C GLU A 168 24.33 -10.12 -9.17
N ASP A 169 23.62 -9.32 -9.97
CA ASP A 169 23.19 -7.96 -9.61
C ASP A 169 21.97 -7.96 -8.68
N LEU A 170 21.23 -9.08 -8.65
CA LEU A 170 20.09 -9.24 -7.76
C LEU A 170 20.54 -9.39 -6.31
N PRO A 171 19.72 -9.02 -5.30
CA PRO A 171 20.04 -9.26 -3.91
C PRO A 171 20.29 -10.76 -3.59
N PRO A 172 21.20 -11.08 -2.66
CA PRO A 172 21.53 -12.47 -2.30
C PRO A 172 20.32 -13.33 -1.91
N GLN A 173 19.30 -12.71 -1.32
CA GLN A 173 18.05 -13.36 -0.90
C GLN A 173 17.29 -13.98 -2.09
N ILE A 174 17.32 -13.33 -3.27
CA ILE A 174 16.63 -13.79 -4.48
C ILE A 174 17.50 -14.77 -5.27
N ARG A 175 18.83 -14.65 -5.15
CA ARG A 175 19.78 -15.58 -5.77
C ARG A 175 19.69 -17.00 -5.24
N GLN A 176 19.25 -17.17 -4.00
CA GLN A 176 19.02 -18.48 -3.42
C GLN A 176 17.53 -18.79 -3.52
N PRO A 177 17.08 -19.71 -4.39
CA PRO A 177 15.71 -20.19 -4.29
C PRO A 177 15.54 -20.74 -2.87
N VAL A 178 14.51 -20.27 -2.16
CA VAL A 178 14.19 -20.82 -0.83
C VAL A 178 13.93 -22.31 -1.03
N CYS A 179 14.91 -23.14 -0.70
CA CYS A 179 14.66 -24.54 -0.41
C CYS A 179 13.68 -24.51 0.76
N ASN A 180 12.41 -24.84 0.52
CA ASN A 180 11.44 -25.09 1.58
C ASN A 180 11.95 -26.27 2.43
N ALA A 181 12.78 -25.99 3.42
CA ALA A 181 13.14 -26.91 4.49
C ALA A 181 11.94 -26.99 5.44
N GLY A 182 10.89 -27.67 4.98
CA GLY A 182 9.59 -27.68 5.63
C GLY A 182 8.82 -28.99 5.44
N GLU A 183 9.51 -30.12 5.27
CA GLU A 183 8.94 -31.46 5.43
C GLU A 183 10.08 -32.49 5.50
N VAL A 184 10.60 -32.76 6.70
CA VAL A 184 10.84 -34.11 7.25
C VAL A 184 11.03 -33.94 8.76
N LYS A 185 9.95 -34.14 9.54
CA LYS A 185 10.08 -34.49 10.96
C LYS A 185 9.66 -35.94 11.16
N ASN A 186 10.58 -36.67 11.77
CA ASN A 186 10.43 -37.82 12.66
C ASN A 186 10.56 -39.25 12.13
N SER A 187 11.83 -39.70 12.14
CA SER A 187 12.35 -40.80 12.97
C SER A 187 12.01 -42.26 12.59
N PRO A 188 12.63 -43.27 13.24
CA PRO A 188 13.70 -44.10 12.67
C PRO A 188 13.26 -45.57 12.52
N CYS A 189 13.96 -46.42 11.75
CA CYS A 189 14.12 -47.84 12.11
C CYS A 189 14.98 -48.65 11.11
N ARG A 190 15.95 -49.35 11.70
CA ARG A 190 16.66 -50.58 11.30
C ARG A 190 17.56 -50.59 10.07
#